data_AF-G0LLW6-F1
#
_entry.id   AF-G0LLW6-F1
#
_cell.length_a   1.000
_cell.length_b   1.000
_cell.length_c   1.000
_cell.angle_alpha   90.00
_cell.angle_beta   90.00
_cell.angle_gamma   90.00
#
_symmetry.space_group_name_H-M   'P 1'
#
loop_
_entity.id
_entity.type
_entity.pdbx_description
1 polymer ?
#
loop_
_entity_poly.entity_id
_entity_poly.type
_entity_poly.pdbx_seq_one_letter_code
_entity_poly.pdbx_strand_id
1 'polypeptide(L)'
;MVELTLDRIVNLAGDWTDGSRASEQFREIIEDEQTTTEEIEAYLQEAINGSEPYHNKALQDLVNNFGRRLGFEIEYGVYQGRSDTIGYDGHWISTATDDDTHLVVETKTNTAYSIDPGQAGEYMAQFVDEHEVNREQVYGLYVIGEGDVETVSQTVLGSQYRDRMRVITAQRLLDLLEIQEDSGLRHDQVVDVLLPINAVDVGQLVGLVQDVIEFRARRLICHHPYSGTGDTVSGGLRR
;
A
#
# COMPACT_ATOMS: atom_id res chain seq x y z
N MET A 1 0.45 -16.36 13.04
CA MET A 1 1.04 -15.82 14.27
C MET A 1 2.50 -15.59 13.95
N VAL A 2 2.93 -14.33 13.89
CA VAL A 2 4.33 -14.00 13.57
C VAL A 2 5.18 -14.29 14.80
N GLU A 3 6.35 -14.92 14.62
CA GLU A 3 7.23 -15.28 15.76
C GLU A 3 7.90 -14.06 16.43
N LEU A 4 7.93 -12.92 15.75
CA LEU A 4 8.58 -11.68 16.17
C LEU A 4 7.60 -10.49 16.09
N THR A 5 6.89 -10.19 17.17
CA THR A 5 5.94 -9.06 17.23
C THR A 5 6.65 -7.70 17.30
N LEU A 6 5.95 -6.60 16.99
CA LEU A 6 6.47 -5.22 17.15
C LEU A 6 6.94 -4.96 18.58
N ASP A 7 6.16 -5.40 19.57
CA ASP A 7 6.55 -5.33 20.99
C ASP A 7 7.89 -6.03 21.24
N ARG A 8 8.09 -7.20 20.63
CA ARG A 8 9.32 -7.98 20.80
C ARG A 8 10.50 -7.29 20.12
N ILE A 9 10.30 -6.66 18.97
CA ILE A 9 11.33 -5.86 18.30
C ILE A 9 11.79 -4.72 19.21
N VAL A 10 10.86 -3.91 19.74
CA VAL A 10 11.18 -2.80 20.65
C VAL A 10 11.90 -3.31 21.91
N ASN A 11 11.41 -4.39 22.51
CA ASN A 11 12.05 -4.97 23.71
C ASN A 11 13.49 -5.45 23.48
N LEU A 12 13.85 -5.85 22.25
CA LEU A 12 15.18 -6.37 21.91
C LEU A 12 16.11 -5.29 21.34
N ALA A 13 15.57 -4.35 20.58
CA ALA A 13 16.32 -3.36 19.80
C ALA A 13 16.31 -1.96 20.42
N GLY A 14 15.41 -1.68 21.37
CA GLY A 14 15.23 -0.38 22.02
C GLY A 14 14.21 0.50 21.33
N ASP A 15 14.32 1.81 21.54
CA ASP A 15 13.35 2.80 21.05
C ASP A 15 13.25 2.80 19.51
N TRP A 16 12.02 2.98 19.02
CA TRP A 16 11.73 3.12 17.59
C TRP A 16 11.80 4.59 17.19
N THR A 17 12.89 5.02 16.57
CA THR A 17 13.12 6.39 16.11
C THR A 17 13.84 6.38 14.77
N ASP A 18 14.06 7.55 14.17
CA ASP A 18 14.73 7.63 12.87
C ASP A 18 16.14 7.04 12.95
N GLY A 19 16.45 6.08 12.07
CA GLY A 19 17.75 5.41 12.05
C GLY A 19 18.07 4.65 13.34
N SER A 20 17.06 4.26 14.11
CA SER A 20 17.26 3.42 15.27
C SER A 20 17.37 1.96 14.85
N ARG A 21 18.02 1.16 15.69
CA ARG A 21 18.13 -0.29 15.45
C ARG A 21 16.76 -0.95 15.30
N ALA A 22 15.74 -0.49 16.03
CA ALA A 22 14.40 -1.06 15.96
C ALA A 22 13.74 -0.80 14.59
N SER A 23 13.84 0.43 14.06
CA SER A 23 13.29 0.76 12.74
C SER A 23 14.05 0.07 11.61
N GLU A 24 15.39 0.05 11.68
CA GLU A 24 16.22 -0.65 10.68
C GLU A 24 15.92 -2.15 10.65
N GLN A 25 15.87 -2.81 11.82
CA GLN A 25 15.56 -4.24 11.89
C GLN A 25 14.15 -4.56 11.40
N PHE A 26 13.17 -3.71 11.69
CA PHE A 26 11.81 -3.92 11.19
C PHE A 26 11.74 -3.77 9.67
N ARG A 27 12.40 -2.75 9.11
CA ARG A 27 12.51 -2.56 7.65
C ARG A 27 13.19 -3.76 7.00
N GLU A 28 14.27 -4.28 7.56
CA GLU A 28 14.92 -5.51 7.09
C GLU A 28 13.94 -6.69 7.05
N ILE A 29 13.09 -6.85 8.06
CA ILE A 29 12.08 -7.93 8.10
C ILE A 29 11.05 -7.73 6.98
N ILE A 30 10.38 -6.57 6.93
CA ILE A 30 9.27 -6.38 5.97
C ILE A 30 9.75 -6.28 4.51
N GLU A 31 11.02 -5.93 4.29
CA GLU A 31 11.65 -5.91 2.96
C GLU A 31 12.21 -7.27 2.52
N ASP A 32 12.32 -8.26 3.41
CA ASP A 32 12.73 -9.61 3.03
C ASP A 32 11.70 -10.21 2.07
N GLU A 33 12.18 -10.71 0.92
CA GLU A 33 11.35 -11.35 -0.11
C GLU A 33 10.64 -12.61 0.42
N GLN A 34 11.14 -13.20 1.51
CA GLN A 34 10.52 -14.36 2.18
C GLN A 34 9.40 -13.96 3.13
N THR A 35 9.28 -12.69 3.50
CA THR A 35 8.19 -12.22 4.36
C THR A 35 6.91 -12.17 3.55
N THR A 36 5.98 -13.04 3.95
CA THR A 36 4.71 -13.30 3.28
C THR A 36 3.70 -12.18 3.53
N THR A 37 2.73 -12.04 2.62
CA THR A 37 1.65 -11.08 2.76
C THR A 37 0.82 -11.32 4.03
N GLU A 38 0.68 -12.58 4.47
CA GLU A 38 0.02 -12.91 5.75
C GLU A 38 0.83 -12.45 6.98
N GLU A 39 2.16 -12.49 6.93
CA GLU A 39 3.00 -11.94 8.00
C GLU A 39 2.94 -10.41 8.04
N ILE A 40 2.94 -9.78 6.86
CA ILE A 40 2.74 -8.34 6.70
C ILE A 40 1.38 -7.92 7.25
N GLU A 41 0.31 -8.66 6.94
CA GLU A 41 -1.03 -8.41 7.49
C GLU A 41 -1.02 -8.48 9.02
N ALA A 42 -0.34 -9.48 9.59
CA ALA A 42 -0.28 -9.61 11.04
C ALA A 42 0.45 -8.42 11.70
N TYR A 43 1.52 -7.90 11.10
CA TYR A 43 2.16 -6.66 11.57
C TYR A 43 1.26 -5.44 11.41
N LEU A 44 0.51 -5.36 10.31
CA LEU A 44 -0.47 -4.29 10.09
C LEU A 44 -1.53 -4.29 11.19
N GLN A 45 -2.06 -5.46 11.55
CA GLN A 45 -3.03 -5.59 12.64
C GLN A 45 -2.41 -5.19 13.99
N GLU A 46 -1.16 -5.54 14.26
CA GLU A 46 -0.48 -5.09 15.49
C GLU A 46 -0.33 -3.56 15.50
N ALA A 47 0.10 -2.96 14.39
CA ALA A 47 0.29 -1.51 14.25
C ALA A 47 -1.02 -0.71 14.36
N ILE A 48 -2.14 -1.23 13.84
CA ILE A 48 -3.45 -0.57 13.93
C ILE A 48 -4.04 -0.69 15.33
N ASN A 49 -3.97 -1.88 15.94
CA ASN A 49 -4.61 -2.15 17.23
C ASN A 49 -3.80 -1.66 18.44
N GLY A 50 -2.51 -1.37 18.25
CA GLY A 50 -1.63 -0.88 19.29
C GLY A 50 -1.78 0.61 19.58
N SER A 51 -1.52 1.00 20.83
CA SER A 51 -1.63 2.40 21.28
C SER A 51 -0.28 3.07 21.57
N GLU A 52 0.80 2.29 21.64
CA GLU A 52 2.13 2.84 21.91
C GLU A 52 2.68 3.63 20.71
N PRO A 53 3.53 4.65 20.93
CA PRO A 53 4.01 5.54 19.86
C PRO A 53 4.73 4.84 18.70
N TYR A 54 5.34 3.67 18.93
CA TYR A 54 6.02 2.90 17.88
C TYR A 54 5.04 2.22 16.92
N HIS A 55 3.78 1.99 17.31
CA HIS A 55 2.79 1.41 16.40
C HIS A 55 2.50 2.34 15.22
N ASN A 56 2.41 3.65 15.47
CA ASN A 56 2.28 4.65 14.40
C ASN A 56 3.48 4.62 13.45
N LYS A 57 4.69 4.44 13.99
CA LYS A 57 5.94 4.39 13.22
C LYS A 57 6.06 3.10 12.40
N ALA A 58 5.65 1.98 12.99
CA ALA A 58 5.54 0.71 12.30
C ALA A 58 4.49 0.77 11.18
N LEU A 59 3.34 1.42 11.41
CA LEU A 59 2.34 1.64 10.35
C LEU A 59 2.94 2.44 9.19
N GLN A 60 3.68 3.51 9.46
CA GLN A 60 4.39 4.28 8.44
C GLN A 60 5.35 3.40 7.62
N ASP A 61 6.17 2.57 8.29
CA ASP A 61 7.09 1.67 7.59
C ASP A 61 6.37 0.60 6.76
N LEU A 62 5.27 0.04 7.28
CA LEU A 62 4.44 -0.95 6.58
C LEU A 62 3.80 -0.35 5.33
N VAL A 63 3.23 0.85 5.45
CA VAL A 63 2.63 1.55 4.30
C VAL A 63 3.68 1.78 3.22
N ASN A 64 4.88 2.25 3.59
CA ASN A 64 5.99 2.40 2.64
C ASN A 64 6.41 1.06 2.02
N ASN A 65 6.43 -0.02 2.80
CA ASN A 65 6.67 -1.35 2.28
C ASN A 65 5.57 -1.81 1.29
N PHE A 66 4.31 -1.46 1.50
CA PHE A 66 3.24 -1.75 0.54
C PHE A 66 3.52 -1.06 -0.79
N GLY A 67 3.92 0.22 -0.76
CA GLY A 67 4.35 0.94 -1.96
C GLY A 67 5.47 0.20 -2.71
N ARG A 68 6.50 -0.26 -1.99
CA ARG A 68 7.60 -1.04 -2.58
C ARG A 68 7.09 -2.31 -3.26
N ARG A 69 6.27 -3.09 -2.56
CA ARG A 69 5.72 -4.35 -3.08
C ARG A 69 4.78 -4.11 -4.27
N LEU A 70 4.08 -2.98 -4.28
CA LEU A 70 3.26 -2.48 -5.39
C LEU A 70 4.08 -2.01 -6.61
N GLY A 71 5.41 -2.01 -6.52
CA GLY A 71 6.33 -1.70 -7.61
C GLY A 71 6.83 -0.26 -7.65
N PHE A 72 6.55 0.56 -6.63
CA PHE A 72 7.11 1.89 -6.51
C PHE A 72 8.56 1.83 -5.97
N GLU A 73 9.39 2.80 -6.36
CA GLU A 73 10.61 3.10 -5.62
C GLU A 73 10.24 3.91 -4.37
N ILE A 74 10.88 3.63 -3.23
CA ILE A 74 10.47 4.16 -1.93
C ILE A 74 11.62 4.93 -1.26
N GLU A 75 11.32 6.15 -0.86
CA GLU A 75 12.06 6.90 0.12
C GLU A 75 11.24 6.96 1.42
N TYR A 76 11.76 6.34 2.48
CA TYR A 76 11.13 6.39 3.79
C TYR A 76 11.20 7.80 4.36
N GLY A 77 10.07 8.31 4.83
CA GLY A 77 10.00 9.58 5.54
C GLY A 77 10.58 9.52 6.95
N VAL A 78 10.43 10.63 7.67
CA VAL A 78 10.90 10.77 9.06
C VAL A 78 9.74 10.56 10.03
N TYR A 79 9.99 9.89 11.16
CA TYR A 79 8.97 9.73 12.21
C TYR A 79 8.81 10.99 13.06
N GLN A 80 9.82 11.86 13.07
CA GLN A 80 9.81 13.13 13.80
C GLN A 80 10.30 14.23 12.87
N GLY A 81 9.48 15.29 12.75
CA GLY A 81 9.82 16.43 11.92
C GLY A 81 11.16 17.05 12.28
N ARG A 82 11.97 17.33 11.27
CA ARG A 82 13.24 18.05 11.39
C ARG A 82 13.15 19.35 10.62
N SER A 83 13.94 20.35 11.01
CA SER A 83 13.93 21.66 10.36
C SER A 83 14.48 21.64 8.93
N ASP A 84 15.18 20.58 8.55
CA ASP A 84 15.91 20.40 7.29
C ASP A 84 15.33 19.29 6.40
N THR A 85 14.16 18.76 6.71
CA THR A 85 13.52 17.70 5.92
C THR A 85 12.01 17.94 5.82
N ILE A 86 11.44 17.67 4.66
CA ILE A 86 9.98 17.68 4.49
C ILE A 86 9.39 16.59 5.39
N GLY A 87 8.38 16.93 6.18
CA GLY A 87 7.84 16.07 7.23
C GLY A 87 6.88 14.97 6.76
N TYR A 88 6.92 14.56 5.49
CA TYR A 88 6.06 13.49 5.00
C TYR A 88 6.48 12.13 5.54
N ASP A 89 5.52 11.20 5.60
CA ASP A 89 5.75 9.86 6.13
C ASP A 89 6.42 8.92 5.12
N GLY A 90 6.26 9.21 3.83
CA GLY A 90 6.93 8.50 2.75
C GLY A 90 6.84 9.23 1.41
N HIS A 91 7.76 8.88 0.52
CA HIS A 91 7.78 9.36 -0.85
C HIS A 91 7.90 8.14 -1.78
N TRP A 92 6.88 7.95 -2.63
CA TRP A 92 6.84 6.86 -3.58
C TRP A 92 6.99 7.39 -5.00
N ILE A 93 7.83 6.74 -5.79
CA ILE A 93 8.13 7.14 -7.16
C ILE A 93 7.70 6.01 -8.09
N SER A 94 6.95 6.38 -9.13
CA SER A 94 6.63 5.49 -10.24
C SER A 94 7.24 6.01 -11.53
N THR A 95 7.95 5.14 -12.24
CA THR A 95 8.49 5.41 -13.58
C THR A 95 7.61 4.80 -14.68
N ALA A 96 6.34 4.51 -14.38
CA ALA A 96 5.41 3.85 -15.31
C ALA A 96 4.90 4.79 -16.41
N THR A 97 4.91 6.09 -16.15
CA THR A 97 4.50 7.18 -17.05
C THR A 97 5.72 7.77 -17.78
N ASP A 98 5.49 8.61 -18.80
CA ASP A 98 6.57 9.26 -19.55
C ASP A 98 7.45 10.17 -18.66
N ASP A 99 6.85 10.78 -17.64
CA ASP A 99 7.54 11.47 -16.55
C ASP A 99 7.40 10.66 -15.25
N ASP A 100 8.34 10.80 -14.32
CA ASP A 100 8.22 10.19 -13.00
C ASP A 100 7.02 10.76 -12.25
N THR A 101 6.19 9.87 -11.68
CA THR A 101 5.07 10.23 -10.84
C THR A 101 5.42 10.07 -9.36
N HIS A 102 5.17 11.11 -8.57
CA HIS A 102 5.55 11.19 -7.16
C HIS A 102 4.31 11.18 -6.27
N LEU A 103 4.27 10.28 -5.29
CA LEU A 103 3.25 10.26 -4.23
C LEU A 103 3.91 10.68 -2.92
N VAL A 104 3.45 11.80 -2.36
CA VAL A 104 3.76 12.23 -0.99
C VAL A 104 2.76 11.56 -0.06
N VAL A 105 3.25 10.65 0.77
CA VAL A 105 2.43 9.76 1.61
C VAL A 105 2.36 10.28 3.04
N GLU A 106 1.14 10.25 3.58
CA GLU A 106 0.83 10.59 4.96
C GLU A 106 0.05 9.46 5.61
N THR A 107 0.53 8.97 6.75
CA THR A 107 -0.11 7.90 7.51
C THR A 107 -0.76 8.45 8.77
N LYS A 108 -1.90 7.87 9.13
CA LYS A 108 -2.59 8.16 10.38
C LYS A 108 -3.14 6.84 10.92
N THR A 109 -2.77 6.45 12.13
CA THR A 109 -3.31 5.23 12.77
C THR A 109 -4.80 5.33 12.99
N ASN A 110 -5.29 6.52 13.35
CA ASN A 110 -6.72 6.77 13.41
C ASN A 110 -7.14 8.18 12.98
N THR A 111 -8.45 8.35 12.76
CA THR A 111 -9.07 9.62 12.38
C THR A 111 -9.63 10.39 13.58
N ALA A 112 -9.17 10.12 14.82
CA ALA A 112 -9.66 10.84 15.99
C ALA A 112 -9.30 12.34 15.96
N TYR A 113 -8.25 12.68 15.20
CA TYR A 113 -7.89 14.04 14.86
C TYR A 113 -8.38 14.35 13.43
N SER A 114 -8.92 15.57 13.23
CA SER A 114 -9.30 16.04 11.91
C SER A 114 -8.08 16.01 10.98
N ILE A 115 -8.19 15.31 9.86
CA ILE A 115 -7.17 15.37 8.81
C ILE A 115 -7.26 16.74 8.14
N ASP A 116 -6.13 17.44 8.07
CA ASP A 116 -5.99 18.70 7.35
C ASP A 116 -5.25 18.47 6.02
N PRO A 117 -5.97 18.47 4.88
CA PRO A 117 -5.35 18.37 3.56
C PRO A 117 -4.32 19.47 3.27
N GLY A 118 -4.37 20.60 4.00
CA GLY A 118 -3.40 21.67 3.91
C GLY A 118 -1.97 21.22 4.18
N GLN A 119 -1.77 20.35 5.19
CA GLN A 119 -0.44 19.88 5.57
C GLN A 119 0.22 19.06 4.45
N ALA A 120 -0.46 18.04 3.94
CA ALA A 120 0.05 17.28 2.78
C ALA A 120 0.18 18.18 1.53
N GLY A 121 -0.70 19.17 1.41
CA GLY A 121 -0.62 20.23 0.40
C GLY A 121 0.66 21.05 0.45
N GLU A 122 1.10 21.43 1.64
CA GLU A 122 2.35 22.14 1.90
C GLU A 122 3.56 21.25 1.60
N TYR A 123 3.53 19.98 2.02
CA TYR A 123 4.59 19.02 1.69
C TYR A 123 4.72 18.79 0.19
N MET A 124 3.62 18.64 -0.55
CA MET A 124 3.65 18.56 -2.02
C MET A 124 4.24 19.82 -2.66
N ALA A 125 3.91 21.01 -2.13
CA ALA A 125 4.45 22.26 -2.67
C ALA A 125 5.95 22.39 -2.39
N GLN A 126 6.38 22.10 -1.16
CA GLN A 126 7.78 22.10 -0.78
C GLN A 126 8.58 21.06 -1.59
N PHE A 127 8.02 19.88 -1.84
CA PHE A 127 8.65 18.84 -2.66
C PHE A 127 8.86 19.31 -4.11
N VAL A 128 7.84 19.93 -4.72
CA VAL A 128 7.94 20.51 -6.06
C VAL A 128 9.06 21.55 -6.13
N ASP A 129 9.14 22.42 -5.11
CA ASP A 129 10.14 23.50 -5.07
C ASP A 129 11.56 22.98 -4.81
N GLU A 130 11.72 21.98 -3.93
CA GLU A 130 13.04 21.41 -3.56
C GLU A 130 13.63 20.50 -4.65
N HIS A 131 12.79 19.72 -5.33
CA HIS A 131 13.23 18.75 -6.34
C HIS A 131 13.09 19.24 -7.78
N GLU A 132 12.57 20.46 -8.00
CA GLU A 132 12.33 21.06 -9.31
C GLU A 132 11.49 20.18 -10.26
N VAL A 133 10.56 19.39 -9.70
CA VAL A 133 9.70 18.47 -10.45
C VAL A 133 8.43 19.14 -10.97
N ASN A 134 7.83 18.59 -12.03
CA ASN A 134 6.55 19.10 -12.52
C ASN A 134 5.46 18.88 -11.47
N ARG A 135 4.80 19.97 -11.04
CA ARG A 135 3.68 19.96 -10.10
C ARG A 135 2.54 19.02 -10.54
N GLU A 136 2.34 18.81 -11.83
CA GLU A 136 1.29 17.91 -12.34
C GLU A 136 1.59 16.44 -12.06
N GLN A 137 2.86 16.09 -11.80
CA GLN A 137 3.30 14.72 -11.49
C GLN A 137 3.37 14.42 -9.99
N VAL A 138 3.00 15.37 -9.14
CA VAL A 138 3.04 15.21 -7.67
C VAL A 138 1.63 15.03 -7.11
N TYR A 139 1.42 13.97 -6.35
CA TYR A 139 0.14 13.62 -5.74
C TYR A 139 0.30 13.37 -4.24
N GLY A 140 -0.79 13.54 -3.49
CA GLY A 140 -0.84 13.22 -2.07
C GLY A 140 -1.60 11.93 -1.83
N LEU A 141 -1.13 11.08 -0.91
CA LEU A 141 -1.81 9.86 -0.51
C LEU A 141 -1.94 9.81 1.02
N TYR A 142 -3.16 9.93 1.53
CA TYR A 142 -3.47 9.64 2.92
C TYR A 142 -3.79 8.16 3.10
N VAL A 143 -3.05 7.51 3.99
CA VAL A 143 -3.27 6.12 4.38
C VAL A 143 -3.73 6.06 5.84
N ILE A 144 -4.96 5.57 6.04
CA ILE A 144 -5.62 5.52 7.35
C ILE A 144 -5.56 4.09 7.89
N GLY A 145 -5.05 3.88 9.10
CA GLY A 145 -5.11 2.60 9.79
C GLY A 145 -6.55 2.17 10.06
N GLU A 146 -7.22 2.87 10.97
CA GLU A 146 -8.62 2.65 11.34
C GLU A 146 -9.36 3.98 11.53
N GLY A 147 -10.56 4.14 10.97
CA GLY A 147 -11.38 5.32 11.26
C GLY A 147 -12.36 5.71 10.17
N ASP A 148 -12.87 6.93 10.26
CA ASP A 148 -13.88 7.48 9.37
C ASP A 148 -13.25 8.04 8.08
N VAL A 149 -12.97 7.12 7.16
CA VAL A 149 -12.46 7.42 5.82
C VAL A 149 -13.42 8.30 5.02
N GLU A 150 -14.73 8.19 5.26
CA GLU A 150 -15.74 8.97 4.55
C GLU A 150 -15.59 10.45 4.89
N THR A 151 -15.49 10.78 6.18
CA THR A 151 -15.25 12.16 6.63
C THR A 151 -13.96 12.72 6.04
N VAL A 152 -12.85 11.96 6.06
CA VAL A 152 -11.59 12.41 5.46
C VAL A 152 -11.75 12.64 3.96
N SER A 153 -12.40 11.73 3.26
CA SER A 153 -12.66 11.85 1.83
C SER A 153 -13.47 13.10 1.51
N GLN A 154 -14.52 13.40 2.29
CA GLN A 154 -15.31 14.63 2.12
C GLN A 154 -14.48 15.90 2.34
N THR A 155 -13.59 15.90 3.35
CA THR A 155 -12.67 17.01 3.60
C THR A 155 -11.72 17.24 2.43
N VAL A 156 -11.14 16.17 1.89
CA VAL A 156 -10.26 16.26 0.69
C VAL A 156 -11.05 16.74 -0.53
N LEU A 157 -12.25 16.20 -0.77
CA LEU A 157 -13.13 16.61 -1.88
C LEU A 157 -13.52 18.09 -1.82
N GLY A 158 -13.73 18.64 -0.62
CA GLY A 158 -14.03 20.05 -0.39
C GLY A 158 -12.83 20.99 -0.47
N SER A 159 -11.60 20.45 -0.56
CA SER A 159 -10.36 21.22 -0.57
C SER A 159 -9.89 21.57 -1.99
N GLN A 160 -8.85 22.41 -2.09
CA GLN A 160 -8.16 22.68 -3.36
C GLN A 160 -7.38 21.47 -3.91
N TYR A 161 -7.21 20.41 -3.12
CA TYR A 161 -6.42 19.23 -3.48
C TYR A 161 -7.27 18.05 -3.98
N ARG A 162 -8.58 18.23 -4.15
CA ARG A 162 -9.52 17.16 -4.56
C ARG A 162 -9.06 16.32 -5.77
N ASP A 163 -8.41 16.98 -6.73
CA ASP A 163 -7.97 16.39 -7.99
C ASP A 163 -6.54 15.82 -7.90
N ARG A 164 -5.88 15.95 -6.74
CA ARG A 164 -4.47 15.57 -6.55
C ARG A 164 -4.18 14.77 -5.28
N MET A 165 -5.18 14.56 -4.43
CA MET A 165 -5.04 13.87 -3.16
C MET A 165 -6.00 12.70 -3.05
N ARG A 166 -5.50 11.58 -2.54
CA ARG A 166 -6.22 10.31 -2.47
C ARG A 166 -6.22 9.83 -1.02
N VAL A 167 -7.27 9.11 -0.66
CA VAL A 167 -7.47 8.60 0.70
C VAL A 167 -7.78 7.11 0.58
N ILE A 168 -7.03 6.29 1.29
CA ILE A 168 -7.21 4.83 1.32
C ILE A 168 -6.96 4.34 2.74
N THR A 169 -7.51 3.20 3.13
CA THR A 169 -7.08 2.55 4.38
C THR A 169 -5.86 1.68 4.14
N ALA A 170 -5.05 1.48 5.17
CA ALA A 170 -3.92 0.57 5.10
C ALA A 170 -4.37 -0.86 4.74
N GLN A 171 -5.53 -1.31 5.27
CA GLN A 171 -6.12 -2.59 4.88
C GLN A 171 -6.48 -2.63 3.38
N ARG A 172 -7.10 -1.60 2.82
CA ARG A 172 -7.47 -1.56 1.39
C ARG A 172 -6.24 -1.50 0.47
N LEU A 173 -5.17 -0.90 0.95
CA LEU A 173 -3.90 -0.87 0.24
C LEU A 173 -3.23 -2.27 0.26
N LEU A 174 -3.34 -3.00 1.37
CA LEU A 174 -2.93 -4.41 1.45
C LEU A 174 -3.79 -5.30 0.54
N ASP A 175 -5.12 -5.11 0.53
CA ASP A 175 -6.01 -5.82 -0.40
C ASP A 175 -5.60 -5.59 -1.87
N LEU A 176 -5.12 -4.38 -2.22
CA LEU A 176 -4.61 -4.08 -3.56
C LEU A 176 -3.32 -4.84 -3.88
N LEU A 177 -2.43 -4.98 -2.91
CA LEU A 177 -1.22 -5.79 -3.04
C LEU A 177 -1.58 -7.27 -3.27
N GLU A 178 -2.48 -7.82 -2.47
CA GLU A 178 -2.97 -9.20 -2.67
C GLU A 178 -3.58 -9.38 -4.05
N ILE A 179 -4.40 -8.42 -4.52
CA ILE A 179 -4.94 -8.44 -5.87
C ILE A 179 -3.82 -8.42 -6.90
N GLN A 180 -2.77 -7.62 -6.71
CA GLN A 180 -1.66 -7.56 -7.65
C GLN A 180 -0.92 -8.91 -7.74
N GLU A 181 -0.62 -9.52 -6.60
CA GLU A 181 0.03 -10.84 -6.52
C GLU A 181 -0.85 -11.93 -7.14
N ASP A 182 -2.14 -11.91 -6.82
CA ASP A 182 -3.10 -12.90 -7.30
C ASP A 182 -3.47 -12.73 -8.76
N SER A 183 -3.49 -11.49 -9.28
CA SER A 183 -3.99 -11.13 -10.61
C SER A 183 -2.92 -10.72 -11.62
N GLY A 184 -1.65 -10.69 -11.22
CA GLY A 184 -0.57 -10.17 -12.06
C GLY A 184 -0.83 -8.74 -12.53
N LEU A 185 -1.55 -7.95 -11.73
CA LEU A 185 -1.82 -6.54 -12.04
C LEU A 185 -0.47 -5.84 -12.21
N ARG A 186 -0.30 -5.14 -13.33
CA ARG A 186 0.96 -4.46 -13.62
C ARG A 186 1.08 -3.18 -12.79
N HIS A 187 2.30 -2.71 -12.60
CA HIS A 187 2.56 -1.50 -11.82
C HIS A 187 1.87 -0.26 -12.41
N ASP A 188 1.83 -0.10 -13.74
CA ASP A 188 1.09 0.98 -14.40
C ASP A 188 -0.42 0.95 -14.06
N GLN A 189 -1.01 -0.24 -14.01
CA GLN A 189 -2.41 -0.42 -13.61
C GLN A 189 -2.64 -0.15 -12.11
N VAL A 190 -1.67 -0.45 -11.24
CA VAL A 190 -1.70 -0.08 -9.82
C VAL A 190 -1.68 1.45 -9.67
N VAL A 191 -0.84 2.13 -10.44
CA VAL A 191 -0.78 3.59 -10.48
C VAL A 191 -2.13 4.17 -10.92
N ASP A 192 -2.74 3.62 -11.97
CA ASP A 192 -4.07 4.03 -12.45
C ASP A 192 -5.18 3.85 -11.41
N VAL A 193 -5.07 2.84 -10.53
CA VAL A 193 -6.00 2.63 -9.41
C VAL A 193 -5.83 3.68 -8.32
N LEU A 194 -4.59 3.98 -7.95
CA LEU A 194 -4.29 4.87 -6.84
C LEU A 194 -4.45 6.34 -7.21
N LEU A 195 -4.16 6.71 -8.45
CA LEU A 195 -4.13 8.10 -8.89
C LEU A 195 -5.45 8.59 -9.48
N PRO A 196 -5.61 9.92 -9.65
CA PRO A 196 -6.80 10.48 -10.26
C PRO A 196 -7.09 9.93 -11.67
N ILE A 197 -8.06 9.01 -11.75
CA ILE A 197 -8.75 8.75 -13.01
C ILE A 197 -9.41 10.07 -13.42
N ASN A 198 -8.96 10.67 -14.52
CA ASN A 198 -9.66 11.80 -15.09
C ASN A 198 -11.06 11.32 -15.50
N ALA A 199 -12.05 11.59 -14.64
CA ALA A 199 -13.42 11.05 -14.70
C ALA A 199 -14.22 11.41 -15.96
N VAL A 200 -13.60 12.10 -16.91
CA VAL A 200 -14.14 12.33 -18.25
C VAL A 200 -14.11 11.04 -19.08
N ASP A 201 -13.09 10.19 -18.90
CA ASP A 201 -13.00 8.91 -19.61
C ASP A 201 -13.15 7.72 -18.64
N VAL A 202 -14.38 7.22 -18.53
CA VAL A 202 -14.70 6.03 -17.73
C VAL A 202 -14.16 4.74 -18.38
N GLY A 203 -13.69 4.81 -19.64
CA GLY A 203 -13.13 3.67 -20.37
C GLY A 203 -11.93 3.04 -19.66
N GLN A 204 -11.09 3.84 -19.01
CA GLN A 204 -9.94 3.35 -18.23
C GLN A 204 -10.37 2.43 -17.08
N LEU A 205 -11.39 2.85 -16.31
CA LEU A 205 -11.94 2.04 -15.22
C LEU A 205 -12.55 0.73 -15.73
N VAL A 206 -13.25 0.78 -16.87
CA VAL A 206 -13.83 -0.42 -17.49
C VAL A 206 -12.73 -1.38 -17.95
N GLY A 207 -11.66 -0.88 -18.55
CA GLY A 207 -10.50 -1.68 -18.97
C GLY A 207 -9.85 -2.39 -17.78
N LEU A 208 -9.58 -1.65 -16.70
CA LEU A 208 -9.04 -2.21 -15.47
C LEU A 208 -9.92 -3.33 -14.90
N VAL A 209 -11.24 -3.12 -14.82
CA VAL A 209 -12.18 -4.13 -14.34
C VAL A 209 -12.16 -5.38 -15.24
N GLN A 210 -12.08 -5.20 -16.56
CA GLN A 210 -12.00 -6.31 -17.52
C GLN A 210 -10.70 -7.11 -17.35
N ASP A 211 -9.57 -6.43 -17.20
CA ASP A 211 -8.26 -7.07 -17.01
C ASP A 211 -8.25 -7.96 -15.75
N VAL A 212 -8.80 -7.44 -14.64
CA VAL A 212 -8.93 -8.21 -13.38
C VAL A 212 -9.85 -9.42 -13.54
N ILE A 213 -11.00 -9.27 -14.23
CA ILE A 213 -11.94 -10.37 -14.48
C ILE A 213 -11.30 -11.44 -15.38
N GLU A 214 -10.64 -11.03 -16.47
CA GLU A 214 -10.03 -11.96 -17.42
C GLU A 214 -8.91 -12.76 -16.75
N PHE A 215 -8.11 -12.13 -15.90
CA PHE A 215 -7.11 -12.85 -15.13
C PHE A 215 -7.73 -13.94 -14.26
N ARG A 216 -8.78 -13.62 -13.48
CA ARG A 216 -9.46 -14.59 -12.62
C ARG A 216 -10.04 -15.76 -13.42
N ALA A 217 -10.56 -15.49 -14.61
CA ALA A 217 -11.09 -16.52 -15.51
C ALA A 217 -10.01 -17.49 -16.01
N ARG A 218 -8.81 -16.99 -16.35
CA ARG A 218 -7.67 -17.84 -16.78
C ARG A 218 -7.21 -18.78 -15.68
N ARG A 219 -7.21 -18.34 -14.42
CA ARG A 219 -6.82 -19.16 -13.27
C ARG A 219 -7.81 -20.30 -12.98
N LEU A 220 -9.11 -20.08 -13.18
CA LEU A 220 -10.14 -21.14 -13.07
C LEU A 220 -9.99 -22.24 -14.13
N ILE A 221 -9.49 -21.91 -15.31
CA ILE A 221 -9.27 -22.87 -16.41
C ILE A 221 -8.01 -23.73 -16.14
N CYS A 222 -6.97 -23.16 -15.55
CA CYS A 222 -5.71 -23.87 -15.27
C CYS A 222 -5.77 -24.81 -14.04
N HIS A 223 -6.80 -24.71 -13.20
CA HIS A 223 -6.93 -25.52 -11.97
C HIS A 223 -7.91 -26.71 -12.08
N HIS A 224 -8.25 -27.18 -13.28
CA HIS A 224 -8.99 -28.44 -13.43
C HIS A 224 -8.02 -29.64 -13.33
N PRO A 225 -7.99 -30.42 -12.22
CA PRO A 225 -7.26 -31.66 -12.23
C PRO A 225 -7.96 -32.60 -13.21
N TYR A 226 -7.19 -33.12 -14.17
CA TYR A 226 -7.58 -34.26 -14.99
C TYR A 226 -8.16 -35.35 -14.07
N SER A 227 -9.49 -35.54 -14.12
CA SER A 227 -10.12 -36.73 -13.57
C SER A 227 -9.88 -37.87 -14.56
N GLY A 228 -8.72 -38.50 -14.42
CA GLY A 228 -8.43 -39.78 -15.04
C GLY A 228 -9.36 -40.84 -14.45
N THR A 229 -10.37 -41.26 -15.22
CA THR A 229 -11.05 -42.53 -14.97
C THR A 229 -10.24 -43.65 -15.61
N GLY A 230 -9.38 -44.23 -14.77
CA GLY A 230 -8.66 -45.45 -15.08
C GLY A 230 -9.59 -46.67 -15.19
N ASP A 231 -9.15 -47.60 -16.03
CA ASP A 231 -9.63 -48.97 -16.15
C ASP A 231 -9.86 -49.65 -14.80
N THR A 232 -10.96 -50.41 -14.71
CA THR A 232 -11.00 -51.62 -13.87
C THR A 232 -11.77 -52.73 -14.57
N VAL A 233 -11.02 -53.78 -14.91
CA VAL A 233 -11.49 -55.09 -15.36
C VAL A 233 -11.95 -55.90 -14.14
N SER A 234 -13.19 -56.40 -14.17
CA SER A 234 -13.64 -57.69 -13.60
C SER A 234 -15.09 -57.89 -14.09
N GLY A 235 -15.60 -59.04 -14.53
CA GLY A 235 -15.29 -60.43 -14.31
C GLY A 235 -16.65 -61.13 -14.21
N GLY A 236 -17.12 -61.78 -15.28
CA GLY A 236 -18.43 -62.43 -15.33
C GLY A 236 -18.37 -63.73 -16.12
N LEU A 237 -18.21 -64.84 -15.41
CA LEU A 237 -18.13 -66.20 -15.94
C LEU A 237 -19.48 -66.93 -15.75
N ARG A 238 -19.92 -67.62 -16.83
CA ARG A 238 -20.90 -68.74 -16.92
C ARG A 238 -22.39 -68.38 -16.75
N ARG A 239 -23.31 -68.91 -17.56
CA ARG A 239 -23.39 -70.21 -18.25
C ARG A 239 -23.74 -70.11 -19.73
#